data_AF-A0A1G2WAI4-F1
#
_entry.id   AF-A0A1G2WAI4-F1
#
_cell.length_a   1.000
_cell.length_b   1.000
_cell.length_c   1.000
_cell.angle_alpha   90.00
_cell.angle_beta   90.00
_cell.angle_gamma   90.00
#
_symmetry.space_group_name_H-M   'P 1'
#
loop_
_entity.id
_entity.type
_entity.pdbx_description
1 polymer ?
#
loop_
_entity_poly.entity_id
_entity_poly.type
_entity_poly.pdbx_seq_one_letter_code
_entity_poly.pdbx_strand_id
1 'polypeptide(L)'
;MHLKPLYALAGAAAIAMAAGSANAAVTFIGYQADLNAGETLVTDFDGGATLGDLALGSDFSLTGTGVLFTGSTAKLSAAPALSPDSWDETQYLSIQKNQSVTLDTPLLSSISFYIGSLDRFNSFTFSLADGTSQVVTGAILAALPGMDANGSQTSFTTNGRLTFSFDSAITAVTMASGNYSLEIGDIGAIFAGAAVPEPATWAMMILGFGGVGTLMRRRRAMAFA
;
A
#
# COMPACT_ATOMS: atom_id res chain seq x y z
N MET A 1 -36.07 32.44 56.19
CA MET A 1 -36.28 31.92 54.83
C MET A 1 -34.90 31.65 54.23
N HIS A 2 -34.44 30.40 54.36
CA HIS A 2 -33.09 29.98 53.97
C HIS A 2 -33.10 29.35 52.58
N LEU A 3 -32.43 29.96 51.61
CA LEU A 3 -32.13 29.32 50.32
C LEU A 3 -30.64 28.97 50.29
N LYS A 4 -30.34 27.67 50.15
CA LYS A 4 -28.99 27.15 49.84
C LYS A 4 -28.88 27.01 48.32
N PRO A 5 -27.79 27.44 47.66
CA PRO A 5 -27.54 27.06 46.29
C PRO A 5 -26.89 25.67 46.23
N LEU A 6 -27.48 24.79 45.43
CA LEU A 6 -26.89 23.52 45.00
C LEU A 6 -25.84 23.80 43.92
N TYR A 7 -24.60 23.38 44.15
CA TYR A 7 -23.56 23.36 43.12
C TYR A 7 -23.78 22.14 42.22
N ALA A 8 -24.09 22.38 40.95
CA ALA A 8 -24.15 21.36 39.92
C ALA A 8 -22.74 20.96 39.48
N LEU A 9 -22.43 19.67 39.61
CA LEU A 9 -21.18 19.05 39.16
C LEU A 9 -21.22 18.90 37.63
N ALA A 10 -20.38 19.65 36.91
CA ALA A 10 -20.22 19.50 35.46
C ALA A 10 -19.34 18.27 35.18
N GLY A 11 -19.95 17.19 34.67
CA GLY A 11 -19.23 16.03 34.15
C GLY A 11 -18.69 16.31 32.75
N ALA A 12 -17.37 16.26 32.58
CA ALA A 12 -16.75 16.29 31.25
C ALA A 12 -16.97 14.94 30.55
N ALA A 13 -17.74 14.95 29.46
CA ALA A 13 -17.88 13.79 28.58
C ALA A 13 -16.66 13.72 27.65
N ALA A 14 -15.80 12.71 27.85
CA ALA A 14 -14.76 12.37 26.89
C ALA A 14 -15.42 11.70 25.67
N ILE A 15 -15.41 12.39 24.52
CA ILE A 15 -15.78 11.78 23.24
C ILE A 15 -14.58 10.93 22.81
N ALA A 16 -14.69 9.61 23.00
CA ALA A 16 -13.78 8.67 22.39
C ALA A 16 -14.04 8.66 20.87
N MET A 17 -13.17 9.33 20.10
CA MET A 17 -13.14 9.18 18.66
C MET A 17 -12.63 7.75 18.38
N ALA A 18 -13.50 6.86 17.91
CA ALA A 18 -13.07 5.57 17.40
C ALA A 18 -12.24 5.84 16.14
N ALA A 19 -10.92 5.57 16.20
CA ALA A 19 -10.09 5.53 15.01
C ALA A 19 -10.60 4.38 14.13
N GLY A 20 -11.10 4.69 12.93
CA GLY A 20 -11.39 3.67 11.92
C GLY A 20 -10.09 2.96 11.54
N SER A 21 -10.13 1.66 11.27
CA SER A 21 -8.98 0.96 10.71
C SER A 21 -8.67 1.53 9.32
N ALA A 22 -7.41 1.96 9.10
CA ALA A 22 -6.94 2.30 7.77
C ALA A 22 -7.05 1.05 6.89
N ASN A 23 -7.71 1.15 5.75
CA ASN A 23 -7.77 0.08 4.76
C ASN A 23 -7.10 0.58 3.48
N ALA A 24 -6.15 -0.17 2.95
CA ALA A 24 -5.62 0.07 1.61
C ALA A 24 -6.76 0.17 0.60
N ALA A 25 -6.76 1.24 -0.19
CA ALA A 25 -7.57 1.32 -1.39
C ALA A 25 -6.95 0.42 -2.45
N VAL A 26 -7.78 -0.35 -3.16
CA VAL A 26 -7.34 -1.32 -4.16
C VAL A 26 -7.89 -0.94 -5.53
N THR A 27 -7.03 -0.94 -6.54
CA THR A 27 -7.44 -0.87 -7.95
C THR A 27 -6.81 -2.02 -8.74
N PHE A 28 -7.50 -2.46 -9.78
CA PHE A 28 -7.00 -3.50 -10.68
C PHE A 28 -7.31 -3.12 -12.12
N ILE A 29 -6.30 -3.19 -12.98
CA ILE A 29 -6.43 -2.92 -14.41
C ILE A 29 -5.86 -4.11 -15.18
N GLY A 30 -6.76 -4.83 -15.87
CA GLY A 30 -6.41 -6.03 -16.62
C GLY A 30 -5.37 -5.76 -17.71
N TYR A 31 -4.41 -6.67 -17.85
CA TYR A 31 -3.31 -6.63 -18.82
C TYR A 31 -2.42 -5.37 -18.80
N GLN A 32 -2.50 -4.53 -17.76
CA GLN A 32 -1.67 -3.33 -17.70
C GLN A 32 -0.23 -3.65 -17.28
N ALA A 33 0.59 -4.10 -18.23
CA ALA A 33 2.00 -4.37 -18.01
C ALA A 33 2.83 -3.10 -17.76
N ASP A 34 2.36 -1.93 -18.20
CA ASP A 34 3.04 -0.67 -17.89
C ASP A 34 2.77 -0.19 -16.46
N LEU A 35 3.78 0.41 -15.82
CA LEU A 35 3.66 1.09 -14.53
C LEU A 35 2.57 2.17 -14.54
N ASN A 36 1.95 2.43 -13.39
CA ASN A 36 1.03 3.56 -13.27
C ASN A 36 1.79 4.89 -13.37
N ALA A 37 1.08 5.94 -13.79
CA ALA A 37 1.67 7.28 -13.83
C ALA A 37 2.18 7.71 -12.45
N GLY A 38 3.46 8.09 -12.38
CA GLY A 38 4.12 8.53 -11.15
C GLY A 38 4.76 7.41 -10.32
N GLU A 39 4.59 6.14 -10.70
CA GLU A 39 5.32 5.03 -10.09
C GLU A 39 6.78 5.00 -10.57
N THR A 40 7.66 4.62 -9.65
CA THR A 40 9.03 4.22 -9.93
C THR A 40 9.10 2.70 -9.95
N LEU A 41 9.83 2.13 -10.91
CA LEU A 41 10.12 0.70 -10.94
C LEU A 41 10.97 0.33 -9.72
N VAL A 42 10.50 -0.64 -8.94
CA VAL A 42 11.26 -1.23 -7.82
C VAL A 42 12.11 -2.39 -8.33
N THR A 43 11.48 -3.30 -9.09
CA THR A 43 12.13 -4.42 -9.74
C THR A 43 11.23 -4.99 -10.83
N ASP A 44 11.83 -5.41 -11.93
CA ASP A 44 11.27 -6.25 -12.99
C ASP A 44 11.77 -7.71 -12.86
N PHE A 45 12.41 -8.02 -11.72
CA PHE A 45 13.08 -9.28 -11.42
C PHE A 45 14.17 -9.70 -12.40
N ASP A 46 14.60 -8.84 -13.32
CA ASP A 46 15.77 -9.08 -14.15
C ASP A 46 17.05 -8.86 -13.30
N GLY A 47 18.08 -9.66 -13.58
CA GLY A 47 19.41 -9.44 -13.00
C GLY A 47 20.12 -10.67 -12.43
N GLY A 48 19.48 -11.85 -12.45
CA GLY A 48 20.18 -13.08 -12.07
C GLY A 48 19.28 -14.31 -11.93
N ALA A 49 19.81 -15.35 -11.28
CA ALA A 49 19.12 -16.63 -11.15
C ALA A 49 18.32 -16.74 -9.84
N THR A 50 18.65 -15.91 -8.85
CA THR A 50 18.09 -15.95 -7.50
C THR A 50 17.66 -14.57 -7.03
N LEU A 51 16.79 -14.50 -6.02
CA LEU A 51 16.35 -13.23 -5.44
C LEU A 51 17.51 -12.38 -4.91
N GLY A 52 18.60 -13.01 -4.47
CA GLY A 52 19.79 -12.33 -3.96
C GLY A 52 20.66 -11.69 -5.05
N ASP A 53 20.43 -12.02 -6.32
CA ASP A 53 21.16 -11.43 -7.45
C ASP A 53 20.52 -10.12 -7.94
N LEU A 54 19.29 -9.84 -7.52
CA LEU A 54 18.52 -8.68 -7.98
C LEU A 54 19.14 -7.37 -7.46
N ALA A 55 19.42 -6.45 -8.38
CA ALA A 55 19.91 -5.12 -8.04
C ALA A 55 18.74 -4.20 -7.66
N LEU A 56 18.40 -4.18 -6.37
CA LEU A 56 17.39 -3.28 -5.82
C LEU A 56 18.01 -1.95 -5.37
N GLY A 57 17.19 -0.90 -5.26
CA GLY A 57 17.60 0.33 -4.58
C GLY A 57 18.02 0.04 -3.13
N SER A 58 18.95 0.83 -2.57
CA SER A 58 19.57 0.56 -1.26
C SER A 58 18.59 0.44 -0.09
N ASP A 59 17.41 1.02 -0.23
CA ASP A 59 16.37 1.06 0.80
C ASP A 59 15.34 -0.08 0.63
N PHE A 60 15.54 -0.94 -0.37
CA PHE A 60 14.72 -2.12 -0.63
C PHE A 60 15.51 -3.40 -0.36
N SER A 61 14.85 -4.40 0.20
CA SER A 61 15.39 -5.76 0.24
C SER A 61 14.31 -6.78 -0.03
N LEU A 62 14.63 -7.80 -0.82
CA LEU A 62 13.74 -8.91 -1.12
C LEU A 62 14.28 -10.18 -0.48
N THR A 63 13.47 -10.83 0.36
CA THR A 63 13.84 -12.06 1.07
C THR A 63 12.72 -13.08 0.99
N GLY A 64 13.04 -14.37 1.14
CA GLY A 64 12.03 -15.43 1.16
C GLY A 64 12.41 -16.63 0.30
N THR A 65 11.41 -17.32 -0.22
CA THR A 65 11.56 -18.64 -0.88
C THR A 65 11.07 -18.68 -2.33
N GLY A 66 10.68 -17.53 -2.89
CA GLY A 66 10.28 -17.43 -4.29
C GLY A 66 11.43 -17.74 -5.26
N VAL A 67 11.06 -18.10 -6.49
CA VAL A 67 11.97 -18.52 -7.54
C VAL A 67 11.74 -17.65 -8.77
N LEU A 68 12.80 -17.34 -9.51
CA LEU A 68 12.71 -16.55 -10.74
C LEU A 68 12.51 -17.47 -11.95
N PHE A 69 11.58 -17.12 -12.83
CA PHE A 69 11.27 -17.86 -14.05
C PHE A 69 11.28 -16.93 -15.27
N THR A 70 11.43 -17.52 -16.45
CA THR A 70 11.20 -16.87 -17.74
C THR A 70 10.37 -17.82 -18.59
N GLY A 71 9.27 -17.32 -19.16
CA GLY A 71 8.28 -18.15 -19.85
C GLY A 71 7.51 -19.10 -18.93
N SER A 72 6.59 -19.88 -19.51
CA SER A 72 5.71 -20.78 -18.75
C SER A 72 6.27 -22.19 -18.63
N THR A 73 6.20 -22.77 -17.43
CA THR A 73 6.52 -24.18 -17.17
C THR A 73 5.27 -24.92 -16.69
N ALA A 74 4.79 -25.87 -17.50
CA ALA A 74 3.56 -26.61 -17.23
C ALA A 74 3.54 -27.20 -15.81
N LYS A 75 2.44 -26.92 -15.07
CA LYS A 75 2.20 -27.35 -13.69
C LYS A 75 3.15 -26.78 -12.63
N LEU A 76 3.97 -25.79 -12.99
CA LEU A 76 4.92 -25.18 -12.07
C LEU A 76 4.73 -23.67 -11.96
N SER A 77 4.72 -22.97 -13.09
CA SER A 77 4.61 -21.51 -13.13
C SER A 77 4.13 -21.06 -14.51
N ALA A 78 3.37 -19.97 -14.58
CA ALA A 78 2.95 -19.37 -15.84
C ALA A 78 3.44 -17.93 -15.92
N ALA A 79 3.98 -17.53 -17.08
CA ALA A 79 4.32 -16.14 -17.29
C ALA A 79 3.04 -15.28 -17.23
N PRO A 80 3.09 -14.06 -16.67
CA PRO A 80 1.93 -13.18 -16.65
C PRO A 80 1.37 -12.90 -18.05
N ALA A 81 0.05 -12.97 -18.25
CA ALA A 81 -0.56 -12.75 -19.57
C ALA A 81 -0.66 -11.26 -19.92
N LEU A 82 -0.18 -10.86 -21.11
CA LEU A 82 -0.32 -9.50 -21.67
C LEU A 82 -1.63 -9.31 -22.46
N SER A 83 -2.26 -10.42 -22.87
CA SER A 83 -3.55 -10.46 -23.55
C SER A 83 -4.13 -11.88 -23.42
N PRO A 84 -5.31 -12.20 -23.98
CA PRO A 84 -5.83 -13.57 -23.97
C PRO A 84 -4.89 -14.60 -24.61
N ASP A 85 -4.03 -14.16 -25.54
CA ASP A 85 -3.23 -15.04 -26.41
C ASP A 85 -1.72 -14.71 -26.40
N SER A 86 -1.26 -13.85 -25.47
CA SER A 86 0.15 -13.46 -25.35
C SER A 86 0.57 -13.34 -23.90
N TRP A 87 1.84 -13.66 -23.61
CA TRP A 87 2.42 -13.66 -22.28
C TRP A 87 3.68 -12.80 -22.23
N ASP A 88 4.00 -12.33 -21.04
CA ASP A 88 5.24 -11.64 -20.77
C ASP A 88 6.43 -12.59 -20.98
N GLU A 89 7.45 -12.12 -21.68
CA GLU A 89 8.64 -12.90 -22.00
C GLU A 89 9.82 -12.54 -21.09
N THR A 90 9.67 -11.55 -20.20
CA THR A 90 10.72 -11.16 -19.23
C THR A 90 10.81 -12.14 -18.06
N GLN A 91 11.83 -11.97 -17.23
CA GLN A 91 11.92 -12.68 -15.97
C GLN A 91 10.79 -12.21 -15.03
N TYR A 92 10.31 -13.12 -14.19
CA TYR A 92 9.26 -12.81 -13.22
C TYR A 92 9.46 -13.63 -11.94
N LEU A 93 8.90 -13.12 -10.84
CA LEU A 93 8.88 -13.82 -9.56
C LEU A 93 7.74 -14.84 -9.54
N SER A 94 8.04 -16.09 -9.21
CA SER A 94 7.07 -17.15 -8.92
C SER A 94 7.14 -17.57 -7.47
N ILE A 95 6.08 -17.31 -6.71
CA ILE A 95 5.94 -17.72 -5.31
C ILE A 95 5.12 -19.00 -5.27
N GLN A 96 5.77 -20.15 -5.09
CA GLN A 96 5.12 -21.47 -5.18
C GLN A 96 4.19 -21.73 -3.99
N LYS A 97 3.54 -22.91 -4.03
CA LYS A 97 2.74 -23.44 -2.92
C LYS A 97 3.45 -23.31 -1.57
N ASN A 98 2.76 -22.70 -0.61
CA ASN A 98 3.23 -22.50 0.77
C ASN A 98 4.56 -21.72 0.86
N GLN A 99 4.89 -20.94 -0.16
CA GLN A 99 6.03 -20.03 -0.15
C GLN A 99 5.56 -18.60 0.10
N SER A 100 6.52 -17.78 0.53
CA SER A 100 6.36 -16.35 0.66
C SER A 100 7.65 -15.63 0.29
N VAL A 101 7.48 -14.38 -0.12
CA VAL A 101 8.54 -13.40 -0.36
C VAL A 101 8.14 -12.10 0.32
N THR A 102 9.06 -11.53 1.08
CA THR A 102 8.91 -10.22 1.70
C THR A 102 9.78 -9.21 0.98
N LEU A 103 9.16 -8.12 0.56
CA LEU A 103 9.83 -6.90 0.14
C LEU A 103 9.80 -5.92 1.30
N ASP A 104 10.95 -5.63 1.90
CA ASP A 104 11.13 -4.48 2.78
C ASP A 104 11.29 -3.23 1.92
N THR A 105 10.65 -2.14 2.35
CA THR A 105 10.56 -0.90 1.58
C THR A 105 10.93 0.31 2.44
N PRO A 106 11.34 1.43 1.82
CA PRO A 106 11.17 2.73 2.46
C PRO A 106 9.67 3.02 2.65
N LEU A 107 9.33 4.20 3.19
CA LEU A 107 7.91 4.58 3.31
C LEU A 107 7.28 4.75 1.93
N LEU A 108 6.28 3.92 1.62
CA LEU A 108 5.51 3.99 0.37
C LEU A 108 4.05 4.35 0.66
N SER A 109 3.49 5.29 -0.12
CA SER A 109 2.06 5.59 -0.11
C SER A 109 1.27 4.73 -1.11
N SER A 110 1.95 4.11 -2.08
CA SER A 110 1.35 3.19 -3.04
C SER A 110 2.36 2.13 -3.49
N ILE A 111 1.88 0.93 -3.78
CA ILE A 111 2.63 -0.15 -4.43
C ILE A 111 1.74 -0.86 -5.44
N SER A 112 2.30 -1.23 -6.59
CA SER A 112 1.63 -2.01 -7.62
C SER A 112 2.43 -3.25 -7.98
N PHE A 113 1.70 -4.27 -8.44
CA PHE A 113 2.25 -5.55 -8.88
C PHE A 113 1.64 -5.85 -10.24
N TYR A 114 2.47 -6.16 -11.23
CA TYR A 114 1.96 -6.81 -12.44
C TYR A 114 1.81 -8.30 -12.15
N ILE A 115 0.58 -8.76 -11.96
CA ILE A 115 0.29 -10.13 -11.56
C ILE A 115 -0.25 -10.94 -12.73
N GLY A 116 0.04 -12.24 -12.74
CA GLY A 116 -0.51 -13.16 -13.73
C GLY A 116 -0.20 -14.61 -13.41
N SER A 117 -1.01 -15.35 -12.66
CA SER A 117 -2.45 -15.12 -12.44
C SER A 117 -2.87 -15.05 -10.96
N LEU A 118 -3.85 -14.19 -10.66
CA LEU A 118 -4.40 -14.07 -9.32
C LEU A 118 -5.32 -15.26 -8.96
N ASP A 119 -5.11 -15.79 -7.76
CA ASP A 119 -5.89 -16.84 -7.13
C ASP A 119 -6.42 -16.42 -5.74
N ARG A 120 -7.57 -16.99 -5.34
CA ARG A 120 -8.21 -16.72 -4.04
C ARG A 120 -7.32 -17.00 -2.82
N PHE A 121 -6.36 -17.90 -2.96
CA PHE A 121 -5.41 -18.30 -1.91
C PHE A 121 -4.10 -17.52 -1.93
N ASN A 122 -3.93 -16.56 -2.85
CA ASN A 122 -2.82 -15.62 -2.75
C ASN A 122 -3.10 -14.59 -1.65
N SER A 123 -2.05 -14.02 -1.07
CA SER A 123 -2.18 -13.01 -0.04
C SER A 123 -1.06 -11.98 -0.08
N PHE A 124 -1.42 -10.75 0.23
CA PHE A 124 -0.53 -9.60 0.42
C PHE A 124 -0.71 -9.10 1.85
N THR A 125 0.34 -9.19 2.65
CA THR A 125 0.36 -8.70 4.03
C THR A 125 1.24 -7.48 4.10
N PHE A 126 0.64 -6.32 4.37
CA PHE A 126 1.32 -5.04 4.45
C PHE A 126 1.65 -4.70 5.91
N SER A 127 2.90 -4.32 6.17
CA SER A 127 3.32 -3.71 7.43
C SER A 127 3.23 -2.19 7.30
N LEU A 128 2.43 -1.55 8.13
CA LEU A 128 2.20 -0.12 8.09
C LEU A 128 3.19 0.61 9.03
N ALA A 129 3.48 1.87 8.71
CA ALA A 129 4.42 2.71 9.46
C ALA A 129 3.95 3.02 10.90
N ASP A 130 2.66 2.91 11.17
CA ASP A 130 2.07 2.99 12.52
C ASP A 130 2.26 1.71 13.36
N GLY A 131 2.91 0.69 12.81
CA GLY A 131 3.18 -0.58 13.46
C GLY A 131 2.04 -1.61 13.36
N THR A 132 0.95 -1.27 12.67
CA THR A 132 -0.13 -2.22 12.38
C THR A 132 0.15 -3.03 11.11
N SER A 133 -0.70 -4.03 10.84
CA SER A 133 -0.62 -4.81 9.60
C SER A 133 -1.99 -4.97 8.95
N GLN A 134 -2.02 -4.99 7.63
CA GLN A 134 -3.21 -5.26 6.83
C GLN A 134 -2.98 -6.47 5.94
N VAL A 135 -3.94 -7.39 5.90
CA VAL A 135 -3.91 -8.55 5.00
C VAL A 135 -4.98 -8.39 3.93
N VAL A 136 -4.59 -8.50 2.67
CA VAL A 136 -5.49 -8.58 1.53
C VAL A 136 -5.27 -9.92 0.83
N THR A 137 -6.32 -10.75 0.79
CA THR A 137 -6.28 -12.06 0.11
C THR A 137 -6.90 -11.97 -1.27
N GLY A 138 -6.56 -12.90 -2.15
CA GLY A 138 -7.25 -13.05 -3.42
C GLY A 138 -8.76 -13.25 -3.26
N ALA A 139 -9.21 -13.85 -2.15
CA ALA A 139 -10.64 -13.96 -1.84
C ALA A 139 -11.30 -12.61 -1.55
N ILE A 140 -10.59 -11.68 -0.90
CA ILE A 140 -11.05 -10.28 -0.73
C ILE A 140 -11.05 -9.57 -2.08
N LEU A 141 -10.00 -9.75 -2.88
CA LEU A 141 -9.87 -9.14 -4.21
C LEU A 141 -10.96 -9.62 -5.18
N ALA A 142 -11.34 -10.89 -5.14
CA ALA A 142 -12.43 -11.46 -5.95
C ALA A 142 -13.82 -10.90 -5.62
N ALA A 143 -13.95 -10.09 -4.56
CA ALA A 143 -15.19 -9.37 -4.27
C ALA A 143 -15.23 -7.98 -4.93
N LEU A 144 -14.12 -7.53 -5.52
CA LEU A 144 -14.04 -6.26 -6.24
C LEU A 144 -14.61 -6.41 -7.67
N PRO A 145 -15.29 -5.38 -8.20
CA PRO A 145 -15.78 -5.40 -9.58
C PRO A 145 -14.64 -5.63 -10.58
N GLY A 146 -14.82 -6.60 -11.50
CA GLY A 146 -13.84 -6.89 -12.54
C GLY A 146 -12.70 -7.83 -12.13
N MET A 147 -12.80 -8.50 -10.97
CA MET A 147 -11.80 -9.46 -10.49
C MET A 147 -12.44 -10.80 -10.12
N ASP A 148 -11.84 -11.91 -10.57
CA ASP A 148 -12.37 -13.26 -10.27
C ASP A 148 -11.46 -14.09 -9.35
N ALA A 149 -10.16 -13.75 -9.31
CA ALA A 149 -9.08 -14.46 -8.60
C ALA A 149 -9.17 -16.00 -8.73
N ASN A 150 -9.41 -16.51 -9.94
CA ASN A 150 -9.63 -17.93 -10.20
C ASN A 150 -8.41 -18.66 -10.82
N GLY A 151 -7.25 -18.00 -10.86
CA GLY A 151 -6.01 -18.58 -11.40
C GLY A 151 -6.02 -18.74 -12.92
N SER A 152 -6.90 -18.04 -13.64
CA SER A 152 -6.88 -18.08 -15.10
C SER A 152 -5.61 -17.42 -15.64
N GLN A 153 -4.81 -18.20 -16.38
CA GLN A 153 -3.55 -17.76 -17.01
C GLN A 153 -3.74 -16.96 -18.30
N THR A 154 -4.99 -16.62 -18.63
CA THR A 154 -5.31 -15.86 -19.85
C THR A 154 -6.36 -14.79 -19.61
N SER A 155 -7.15 -14.82 -18.54
CA SER A 155 -8.24 -13.85 -18.33
C SER A 155 -7.74 -12.47 -17.93
N PHE A 156 -8.38 -11.42 -18.47
CA PHE A 156 -8.15 -10.03 -18.08
C PHE A 156 -8.53 -9.72 -16.62
N THR A 157 -9.34 -10.57 -15.99
CA THR A 157 -9.82 -10.41 -14.59
C THR A 157 -8.88 -11.02 -13.55
N THR A 158 -7.79 -11.67 -13.99
CA THR A 158 -6.78 -12.32 -13.14
C THR A 158 -5.34 -11.99 -13.54
N ASN A 159 -5.13 -11.34 -14.69
CA ASN A 159 -3.83 -10.90 -15.18
C ASN A 159 -3.88 -9.38 -15.38
N GLY A 160 -3.00 -8.63 -14.73
CA GLY A 160 -3.04 -7.17 -14.77
C GLY A 160 -2.31 -6.49 -13.63
N ARG A 161 -2.38 -5.16 -13.59
CA ARG A 161 -1.76 -4.37 -12.53
C ARG A 161 -2.68 -4.26 -11.33
N LEU A 162 -2.27 -4.85 -10.22
CA LEU A 162 -2.92 -4.75 -8.93
C LEU A 162 -2.23 -3.66 -8.10
N THR A 163 -2.95 -2.60 -7.78
CA THR A 163 -2.40 -1.44 -7.07
C THR A 163 -3.05 -1.29 -5.71
N PHE A 164 -2.23 -1.02 -4.70
CA PHE A 164 -2.64 -0.73 -3.33
C PHE A 164 -2.17 0.67 -2.96
N SER A 165 -3.08 1.51 -2.47
CA SER A 165 -2.76 2.85 -1.93
C SER A 165 -3.14 2.94 -0.46
N PHE A 166 -2.33 3.64 0.32
CA PHE A 166 -2.43 3.62 1.78
C PHE A 166 -2.52 5.03 2.38
N ASP A 167 -3.39 5.19 3.38
CA ASP A 167 -3.45 6.40 4.20
C ASP A 167 -2.24 6.49 5.17
N SER A 168 -1.80 5.34 5.67
CA SER A 168 -0.59 5.16 6.48
C SER A 168 0.42 4.39 5.64
N ALA A 169 1.58 5.00 5.39
CA ALA A 169 2.59 4.43 4.49
C ALA A 169 3.02 3.02 4.93
N ILE A 170 3.40 2.17 3.98
CA ILE A 170 3.92 0.83 4.28
C ILE A 170 5.44 0.85 4.42
N THR A 171 5.96 -0.10 5.19
CA THR A 171 7.40 -0.38 5.37
C THR A 171 7.79 -1.77 4.86
N ALA A 172 6.81 -2.64 4.62
CA ALA A 172 7.05 -3.93 3.99
C ALA A 172 5.75 -4.50 3.40
N VAL A 173 5.91 -5.41 2.44
CA VAL A 173 4.85 -6.31 1.97
C VAL A 173 5.36 -7.74 1.93
N THR A 174 4.62 -8.67 2.53
CA THR A 174 4.80 -10.11 2.34
C THR A 174 3.77 -10.62 1.34
N MET A 175 4.26 -11.11 0.22
CA MET A 175 3.48 -11.79 -0.82
C MET A 175 3.58 -13.29 -0.58
N ALA A 176 2.47 -14.01 -0.66
CA ALA A 176 2.44 -15.45 -0.41
C ALA A 176 1.38 -16.16 -1.23
N SER A 177 1.58 -17.46 -1.41
CA SER A 177 0.58 -18.33 -2.03
C SER A 177 0.34 -19.62 -1.25
N GLY A 178 -0.94 -19.94 -1.01
CA GLY A 178 -1.33 -21.14 -0.26
C GLY A 178 -1.42 -22.43 -1.09
N ASN A 179 -1.50 -22.39 -2.43
CA ASN A 179 -1.75 -23.60 -3.21
C ASN A 179 -1.02 -23.70 -4.57
N TYR A 180 -1.32 -22.87 -5.54
CA TYR A 180 -0.55 -22.78 -6.80
C TYR A 180 0.38 -21.57 -6.76
N SER A 181 1.21 -21.36 -7.78
CA SER A 181 2.09 -20.20 -7.84
C SER A 181 1.31 -18.89 -7.80
N LEU A 182 1.91 -17.85 -7.20
CA LEU A 182 1.58 -16.46 -7.46
C LEU A 182 2.73 -15.89 -8.30
N GLU A 183 2.42 -15.42 -9.50
CA GLU A 183 3.41 -14.84 -10.39
C GLU A 183 3.30 -13.32 -10.47
N ILE A 184 4.46 -12.65 -10.41
CA ILE A 184 4.59 -11.20 -10.43
C ILE A 184 5.69 -10.82 -11.42
N GLY A 185 5.34 -10.10 -12.49
CA GLY A 185 6.26 -9.65 -13.53
C GLY A 185 7.11 -8.45 -13.11
N ASP A 186 6.51 -7.48 -12.44
CA ASP A 186 7.23 -6.32 -11.91
C ASP A 186 6.52 -5.71 -10.70
N ILE A 187 7.25 -4.84 -9.99
CA ILE A 187 6.75 -4.04 -8.87
C ILE A 187 6.99 -2.56 -9.14
N GLY A 188 5.92 -1.78 -9.09
CA GLY A 188 5.93 -0.31 -9.11
C GLY A 188 5.63 0.28 -7.73
N ALA A 189 6.16 1.47 -7.42
CA ALA A 189 5.86 2.13 -6.16
C ALA A 189 5.83 3.66 -6.24
N ILE A 190 5.05 4.26 -5.34
CA ILE A 190 5.08 5.71 -5.06
C ILE A 190 5.56 5.90 -3.62
N PHE A 191 6.66 6.64 -3.48
CA PHE A 191 7.22 6.98 -2.17
C PHE A 191 6.27 7.91 -1.43
N ALA A 192 6.10 7.68 -0.13
CA ALA A 192 5.43 8.64 0.73
C ALA A 192 6.31 9.91 0.78
N GLY A 193 5.87 10.96 0.09
CA GLY A 193 6.53 12.26 0.18
C GLY A 193 6.59 12.70 1.64
N ALA A 194 7.71 13.32 2.06
CA ALA A 194 7.87 13.87 3.41
C ALA A 194 6.58 14.59 3.79
N ALA A 195 5.88 14.08 4.82
CA ALA A 195 4.57 14.53 5.23
C ALA A 195 4.48 16.06 5.09
N VAL A 196 3.67 16.53 4.13
CA VAL A 196 3.31 17.94 4.09
C VAL A 196 2.74 18.21 5.48
N PRO A 197 3.27 19.18 6.25
CA PRO A 197 2.78 19.43 7.60
C PRO A 197 1.27 19.51 7.51
N GLU A 198 0.58 18.64 8.25
CA GLU A 198 -0.86 18.48 8.10
C GLU A 198 -1.55 19.84 8.24
N PRO A 199 -2.75 20.04 7.66
CA PRO A 199 -3.49 21.30 7.79
C PRO A 199 -3.60 21.81 9.25
N ALA A 200 -3.55 20.90 10.23
CA ALA A 200 -3.43 21.22 11.65
C ALA A 200 -2.15 21.98 12.02
N THR A 201 -0.99 21.63 11.45
CA THR A 201 0.26 22.39 11.67
C THR A 201 0.16 23.80 11.10
N TRP A 202 -0.43 23.96 9.91
CA TRP A 202 -0.67 25.27 9.32
C TRP A 202 -1.67 26.08 10.15
N ALA A 203 -2.74 25.44 10.62
CA ALA A 203 -3.70 26.07 11.51
C ALA A 203 -3.06 26.50 12.85
N MET A 204 -2.19 25.68 13.45
CA MET A 204 -1.48 26.03 14.69
C MET A 204 -0.48 27.16 14.49
N MET A 205 0.24 27.20 13.36
CA MET A 205 1.12 28.32 13.03
C MET A 205 0.31 29.59 12.77
N ILE A 206 -0.78 29.51 12.02
CA ILE A 206 -1.68 30.66 11.76
C ILE A 206 -2.31 31.15 13.05
N LEU A 207 -2.75 30.26 13.94
CA LEU A 207 -3.29 30.62 15.25
C LEU A 207 -2.21 31.24 16.15
N GLY A 208 -0.99 30.67 16.17
CA GLY A 208 0.14 31.20 16.92
C GLY A 208 0.55 32.59 16.45
N PHE A 209 0.86 32.75 15.15
CA PHE A 209 1.27 34.03 14.58
C PHE A 209 0.12 35.05 14.55
N GLY A 210 -1.11 34.61 14.28
CA GLY A 210 -2.31 35.44 14.37
C GLY A 210 -2.60 35.93 15.79
N GLY A 211 -2.36 35.08 16.80
CA GLY A 211 -2.44 35.44 18.22
C GLY A 211 -1.41 36.50 18.63
N VAL A 212 -0.15 36.37 18.18
CA VAL A 212 0.89 37.38 18.44
C VAL A 212 0.56 38.70 17.74
N GLY A 213 0.13 38.66 16.47
CA GLY A 213 -0.23 39.85 15.70
C GLY A 213 -1.40 40.64 16.29
N THR A 214 -2.42 39.94 16.79
CA THR A 214 -3.58 40.56 17.46
C THR A 214 -3.19 41.22 18.79
N LEU A 215 -2.31 40.58 19.58
CA LEU A 215 -1.77 41.18 20.82
C LEU A 215 -0.95 42.46 20.54
N MET A 216 -0.12 42.47 19.49
CA MET A 216 0.64 43.66 19.10
C MET A 216 -0.27 44.82 18.66
N ARG A 217 -1.36 44.52 17.92
CA ARG A 217 -2.32 45.53 17.48
C ARG A 217 -3.09 46.16 18.65
N ARG A 218 -3.48 45.38 19.67
CA ARG A 218 -4.13 45.88 20.89
C ARG A 218 -3.24 46.83 21.70
N ARG A 219 -1.93 46.54 21.81
CA ARG A 219 -0.99 47.40 22.56
C ARG A 219 -0.83 48.77 21.92
N ARG A 220 -0.87 48.88 20.59
CA ARG A 220 -0.84 50.16 19.88
C ARG A 220 -2.12 50.97 20.09
N ALA A 221 -3.28 50.32 20.13
CA ALA A 221 -4.55 51.00 20.37
C ALA A 221 -4.65 51.62 21.78
N MET A 222 -4.04 50.99 22.79
CA MET A 222 -3.98 51.54 24.15
C MET A 222 -2.89 52.61 24.36
N ALA A 223 -2.01 52.84 23.38
CA ALA A 223 -0.98 53.89 23.45
C ALA A 223 -1.47 55.24 22.89
N PHE A 224 -2.65 55.29 22.28
CA PHE A 224 -3.29 56.50 21.74
C PHE A 224 -4.58 56.88 22.49
N ALA A 225 -4.81 56.32 23.68
CA ALA A 225 -5.86 56.70 24.62
C ALA A 225 -5.21 57.26 25.89
#